data_AF-A0A1B6LZQ1-F1
#
_entry.id   AF-A0A1B6LZQ1-F1
#
_cell.length_a   1.000
_cell.length_b   1.000
_cell.length_c   1.000
_cell.angle_alpha   90.00
_cell.angle_beta   90.00
_cell.angle_gamma   90.00
#
_symmetry.space_group_name_H-M   'P 1'
#
loop_
_entity.id
_entity.type
_entity.pdbx_description
1 polymer ?
#
loop_
_entity_poly.entity_id
_entity_poly.type
_entity_poly.pdbx_seq_one_letter_code
_entity_poly.pdbx_strand_id
1 'polypeptide(L)'
;VHDSCYQILGHAFPSLSRDLYQLPHLADSLVVTVLYNLEHIPDYRLRPMVRVFFKPFVASCPSDCYDTVVVPVLAQFTPFMFTRLNAKWQHIAELQESGSTDDENTDAQEMLEDMLNRQLTREYLDVLKLALVGGSAAELSSSPAMEEDCSELRPGHAAEVISELGLHVLHCEPTCQAVTLCLLSALAWNDSNGSMKAGGLVAPVVRQLVQSGRMSTVLATHTMTVVLQGLQVHGQHDANQGSLLMLGTQLYELLRPKYPEVLEVLKQIPEVNPLDLQKLDERMLKEAQKGNKVEKAKKEMFKKITTPLHGLNIGQLFRRKASIRELPRTDSNSKKAKNQAIIGNGTTENDAILVNLFKVT
;
A
#
# COMPACT_ATOMS: atom_id res chain seq x y z
N VAL A 1 27.26 4.78 -15.34
CA VAL A 1 26.56 4.52 -16.62
C VAL A 1 25.07 4.30 -16.39
N HIS A 2 24.62 3.19 -15.79
CA HIS A 2 23.19 2.91 -15.59
C HIS A 2 22.40 4.06 -14.94
N ASP A 3 22.86 4.55 -13.79
CA ASP A 3 22.16 5.63 -13.07
C ASP A 3 22.19 6.96 -13.85
N SER A 4 23.27 7.19 -14.60
CA SER A 4 23.41 8.33 -15.51
C SER A 4 22.42 8.27 -16.67
N CYS A 5 22.13 7.07 -17.20
CA CYS A 5 21.13 6.89 -18.24
C CYS A 5 19.72 7.27 -17.75
N TYR A 6 19.34 6.83 -16.54
CA TYR A 6 18.05 7.24 -15.95
C TYR A 6 17.99 8.72 -15.61
N GLN A 7 19.11 9.34 -15.22
CA GLN A 7 19.18 10.79 -15.05
C GLN A 7 18.95 11.52 -16.38
N ILE A 8 19.63 11.12 -17.45
CA ILE A 8 19.48 11.74 -18.77
C ILE A 8 18.04 11.62 -19.25
N LEU A 9 17.46 10.41 -19.21
CA LEU A 9 16.07 10.19 -19.60
C LEU A 9 15.08 10.95 -18.71
N GLY A 10 15.29 10.90 -17.39
CA GLY A 10 14.46 11.61 -16.42
C GLY A 10 14.47 13.13 -16.64
N HIS A 11 15.63 13.72 -16.97
CA HIS A 11 15.74 15.15 -17.29
C HIS A 11 15.23 15.51 -18.69
N ALA A 12 15.22 14.57 -19.64
CA ALA A 12 14.74 14.82 -20.99
C ALA A 12 13.24 15.15 -21.00
N PHE A 13 12.43 14.50 -20.16
CA PHE A 13 10.98 14.76 -20.06
C PHE A 13 10.60 16.19 -19.67
N PRO A 14 11.12 16.79 -18.60
CA PRO A 14 10.84 18.20 -18.31
C PRO A 14 11.53 19.15 -19.29
N SER A 15 12.69 18.80 -19.85
CA SER A 15 13.48 19.69 -20.70
C SER A 15 12.91 19.82 -22.12
N LEU A 16 12.51 18.69 -22.71
CA LEU A 16 11.93 18.63 -24.06
C LEU A 16 10.39 18.66 -24.02
N SER A 17 9.79 18.30 -22.89
CA SER A 17 8.35 18.34 -22.64
C SER A 17 7.58 17.69 -23.80
N ARG A 18 6.64 18.43 -24.40
CA ARG A 18 5.73 17.96 -25.44
C ARG A 18 6.44 17.28 -26.62
N ASP A 19 7.59 17.80 -27.06
CA ASP A 19 8.31 17.25 -28.22
C ASP A 19 8.77 15.81 -27.97
N LEU A 20 9.17 15.50 -26.72
CA LEU A 20 9.55 14.15 -26.36
C LEU A 20 8.33 13.23 -26.28
N TYR A 21 7.26 13.64 -25.58
CA TYR A 21 6.04 12.81 -25.44
C TYR A 21 5.33 12.52 -26.76
N GLN A 22 5.48 13.38 -27.76
CA GLN A 22 4.88 13.21 -29.08
C GLN A 22 5.71 12.32 -30.02
N LEU A 23 6.86 11.79 -29.58
CA LEU A 23 7.62 10.85 -30.39
C LEU A 23 6.79 9.59 -30.70
N PRO A 24 6.80 9.13 -31.97
CA PRO A 24 6.06 7.95 -32.37
C PRO A 24 6.58 6.72 -31.62
N HIS A 25 5.67 5.86 -31.15
CA HIS A 25 6.00 4.63 -30.43
C HIS A 25 6.83 4.82 -29.15
N LEU A 26 6.76 6.01 -28.52
CA LEU A 26 7.51 6.27 -27.29
C LEU A 26 7.15 5.28 -26.18
N ALA A 27 5.86 5.00 -25.96
CA ALA A 27 5.41 4.06 -24.93
C ALA A 27 6.04 2.69 -25.12
N ASP A 28 5.90 2.12 -26.33
CA ASP A 28 6.46 0.81 -26.69
C ASP A 28 7.98 0.80 -26.51
N SER A 29 8.66 1.87 -26.96
CA SER A 29 10.10 2.02 -26.84
C SER A 29 10.55 2.01 -25.37
N LEU A 30 9.84 2.72 -24.49
CA LEU A 30 10.13 2.73 -23.05
C LEU A 30 9.89 1.35 -22.43
N VAL A 31 8.82 0.66 -22.83
CA VAL A 31 8.53 -0.69 -22.31
C VAL A 31 9.64 -1.68 -22.70
N VAL A 32 10.06 -1.71 -23.97
CA VAL A 32 11.07 -2.68 -24.45
C VAL A 32 12.51 -2.32 -24.10
N THR A 33 12.75 -1.11 -23.58
CA THR A 33 14.11 -0.66 -23.17
C THR A 33 14.22 -0.46 -21.67
N VAL A 34 13.46 0.49 -21.12
CA VAL A 34 13.51 0.87 -19.70
C VAL A 34 12.90 -0.22 -18.82
N LEU A 35 11.79 -0.84 -19.26
CA LEU A 35 11.12 -1.90 -18.50
C LEU A 35 11.55 -3.32 -18.90
N TYR A 36 12.67 -3.45 -19.61
CA TYR A 36 13.18 -4.76 -20.00
C TYR A 36 13.81 -5.50 -18.82
N ASN A 37 13.42 -6.76 -18.61
CA ASN A 37 13.96 -7.66 -17.57
C ASN A 37 13.98 -7.05 -16.15
N LEU A 38 12.92 -6.33 -15.77
CA LEU A 38 12.81 -5.68 -14.45
C LEU A 38 12.96 -6.69 -13.29
N GLU A 39 12.56 -7.94 -13.47
CA GLU A 39 12.69 -9.00 -12.46
C GLU A 39 14.14 -9.22 -12.03
N HIS A 40 15.11 -9.00 -12.92
CA HIS A 40 16.53 -9.21 -12.67
C HIS A 40 17.25 -7.97 -12.11
N ILE A 41 16.58 -6.81 -12.07
CA ILE A 41 17.17 -5.58 -11.54
C ILE A 41 17.12 -5.62 -10.00
N PRO A 42 18.24 -5.44 -9.27
CA PRO A 42 18.22 -5.41 -7.82
C PRO A 42 17.66 -4.08 -7.28
N ASP A 43 17.14 -4.06 -6.06
CA ASP A 43 16.40 -2.92 -5.52
C ASP A 43 17.23 -1.62 -5.46
N TYR A 44 18.52 -1.72 -5.17
CA TYR A 44 19.42 -0.56 -5.15
C TYR A 44 19.59 0.10 -6.53
N ARG A 45 19.30 -0.63 -7.63
CA ARG A 45 19.26 -0.10 -9.01
C ARG A 45 17.87 0.32 -9.43
N LEU A 46 16.85 -0.43 -8.99
CA LEU A 46 15.46 -0.11 -9.25
C LEU A 46 15.04 1.18 -8.55
N ARG A 47 15.53 1.45 -7.34
CA ARG A 47 15.18 2.67 -6.60
C ARG A 47 15.53 3.97 -7.36
N PRO A 48 16.76 4.16 -7.89
CA PRO A 48 17.07 5.29 -8.76
C PRO A 48 16.18 5.38 -10.00
N MET A 49 15.80 4.25 -10.61
CA MET A 49 14.85 4.24 -11.74
C MET A 49 13.49 4.81 -11.33
N VAL A 50 12.93 4.35 -10.20
CA VAL A 50 11.66 4.87 -9.66
C VAL A 50 11.75 6.36 -9.34
N ARG A 51 12.82 6.77 -8.66
CA ARG A 51 12.97 8.16 -8.19
C ARG A 51 13.32 9.13 -9.31
N VAL A 52 14.25 8.77 -10.18
CA VAL A 52 14.90 9.71 -11.11
C VAL A 52 14.27 9.66 -12.50
N PHE A 53 13.79 8.50 -12.94
CA PHE A 53 13.10 8.39 -14.23
C PHE A 53 11.58 8.55 -14.08
N PHE A 54 10.93 7.75 -13.24
CA PHE A 54 9.46 7.74 -13.19
C PHE A 54 8.84 9.02 -12.62
N LYS A 55 9.45 9.66 -11.61
CA LYS A 55 8.93 10.91 -11.05
C LYS A 55 8.80 12.02 -12.11
N PRO A 56 9.86 12.42 -12.85
CA PRO A 56 9.72 13.44 -13.89
C PRO A 56 8.93 12.98 -15.11
N PHE A 57 8.99 11.68 -15.47
CA PHE A 57 8.16 11.11 -16.53
C PHE A 57 6.66 11.25 -16.26
N VAL A 58 6.21 11.04 -15.03
CA VAL A 58 4.80 11.21 -14.67
C VAL A 58 4.46 12.70 -14.53
N ALA A 59 5.31 13.47 -13.84
CA ALA A 59 5.02 14.85 -13.48
C ALA A 59 5.05 15.83 -14.67
N SER A 60 5.81 15.52 -15.74
CA SER A 60 5.97 16.42 -16.89
C SER A 60 5.09 16.07 -18.10
N CYS A 61 4.22 15.06 -17.98
CA CYS A 61 3.43 14.61 -19.10
C CYS A 61 2.25 15.57 -19.41
N PRO A 62 2.13 16.05 -20.66
CA PRO A 62 0.94 16.77 -21.14
C PRO A 62 -0.31 15.89 -21.10
N SER A 63 -1.49 16.47 -20.85
CA SER A 63 -2.74 15.71 -20.73
C SER A 63 -3.15 14.97 -22.01
N ASP A 64 -2.81 15.51 -23.18
CA ASP A 64 -3.00 14.88 -24.48
C ASP A 64 -2.15 13.62 -24.69
N CYS A 65 -1.18 13.36 -23.81
CA CYS A 65 -0.27 12.21 -23.88
C CYS A 65 -0.51 11.15 -22.78
N TYR A 66 -1.53 11.32 -21.93
CA TYR A 66 -1.80 10.38 -20.83
C TYR A 66 -2.12 8.97 -21.34
N ASP A 67 -3.13 8.83 -22.20
CA ASP A 67 -3.56 7.52 -22.70
C ASP A 67 -2.60 6.90 -23.73
N THR A 68 -1.81 7.73 -24.40
CA THR A 68 -0.90 7.27 -25.46
C THR A 68 0.49 6.92 -24.95
N VAL A 69 0.93 7.52 -23.83
CA VAL A 69 2.29 7.32 -23.29
C VAL A 69 2.30 6.86 -21.84
N VAL A 70 1.81 7.68 -20.91
CA VAL A 70 2.01 7.43 -19.47
C VAL A 70 1.22 6.23 -18.99
N VAL A 71 -0.07 6.14 -19.31
CA VAL A 71 -0.94 5.05 -18.86
C VAL A 71 -0.46 3.69 -19.39
N PRO A 72 -0.11 3.52 -20.69
CA PRO A 72 0.45 2.26 -21.18
C PRO A 72 1.73 1.82 -20.48
N VAL A 73 2.66 2.75 -20.21
CA VAL A 73 3.91 2.45 -19.48
C VAL A 73 3.61 2.07 -18.03
N LEU A 74 2.73 2.82 -17.36
CA LEU A 74 2.31 2.49 -16.00
C LEU A 74 1.56 1.15 -15.93
N ALA A 75 0.78 0.78 -16.95
CA ALA A 75 0.08 -0.50 -17.01
C ALA A 75 1.01 -1.72 -17.00
N GLN A 76 2.25 -1.56 -17.47
CA GLN A 76 3.29 -2.59 -17.33
C GLN A 76 4.05 -2.47 -16.00
N PHE A 77 4.33 -1.24 -15.57
CA PHE A 77 5.17 -0.99 -14.41
C PHE A 77 4.47 -1.21 -13.06
N THR A 78 3.22 -0.78 -12.89
CA THR A 78 2.54 -0.86 -11.59
C THR A 78 2.25 -2.29 -11.14
N PRO A 79 1.81 -3.24 -12.01
CA PRO A 79 1.64 -4.63 -11.60
C PRO A 79 2.96 -5.28 -11.18
N PHE A 80 4.04 -5.00 -11.90
CA PHE A 80 5.38 -5.46 -11.54
C PHE A 80 5.78 -4.96 -10.14
N MET A 81 5.66 -3.65 -9.90
CA MET A 81 6.03 -3.05 -8.61
C MET A 81 5.20 -3.62 -7.46
N PHE A 82 3.89 -3.76 -7.62
CA PHE A 82 3.03 -4.38 -6.61
C PHE A 82 3.48 -5.81 -6.30
N THR A 83 3.65 -6.64 -7.33
CA THR A 83 4.04 -8.06 -7.18
C THR A 83 5.38 -8.18 -6.44
N ARG A 84 6.38 -7.40 -6.85
CA ARG A 84 7.72 -7.42 -6.24
C ARG A 84 7.69 -6.95 -4.79
N LEU A 85 7.07 -5.80 -4.51
CA LEU A 85 7.01 -5.25 -3.16
C LEU A 85 6.22 -6.17 -2.23
N ASN A 86 5.09 -6.71 -2.70
CA ASN A 86 4.27 -7.61 -1.90
C ASN A 86 5.03 -8.89 -1.54
N ALA A 87 5.72 -9.51 -2.51
CA ALA A 87 6.54 -10.69 -2.26
C ALA A 87 7.67 -10.42 -1.26
N LYS A 88 8.36 -9.27 -1.38
CA LYS A 88 9.42 -8.88 -0.44
C LYS A 88 8.89 -8.61 0.96
N TRP A 89 7.77 -7.91 1.08
CA TRP A 89 7.15 -7.65 2.39
C TRP A 89 6.63 -8.92 3.06
N GLN A 90 6.12 -9.88 2.29
CA GLN A 90 5.78 -11.21 2.80
C GLN A 90 7.02 -11.94 3.31
N HIS A 91 8.09 -11.96 2.53
CA HIS A 91 9.34 -12.59 2.94
C HIS A 91 9.94 -11.96 4.21
N ILE A 92 9.95 -10.64 4.32
CA ILE A 92 10.41 -9.92 5.52
C ILE A 92 9.53 -10.28 6.74
N ALA A 93 8.22 -10.40 6.55
CA ALA A 93 7.32 -10.81 7.63
C ALA A 93 7.57 -12.26 8.07
N GLU A 94 7.82 -13.18 7.12
CA GLU A 94 8.16 -14.58 7.41
C GLU A 94 9.46 -14.71 8.21
N LEU A 95 10.50 -13.94 7.86
CA LEU A 95 11.77 -13.91 8.61
C LEU A 95 11.58 -13.39 10.04
N GLN A 96 10.74 -12.35 10.21
CA GLN A 96 10.42 -11.81 11.53
C GLN A 96 9.65 -12.83 12.40
N GLU A 97 8.82 -13.67 11.80
CA GLU A 97 8.06 -14.72 12.51
C GLU A 97 8.89 -15.99 12.77
N SER A 98 9.82 -16.36 11.89
CA SER A 98 10.63 -17.58 12.00
C SER A 98 11.73 -17.47 13.06
N GLY A 99 12.21 -16.25 13.33
CA GLY A 99 13.22 -15.98 14.37
C GLY A 99 14.53 -16.73 14.14
N SER A 100 14.85 -17.12 12.90
CA SER A 100 16.06 -17.86 12.58
C SER A 100 17.29 -16.96 12.69
N THR A 101 17.92 -16.97 13.87
CA THR A 101 19.27 -16.43 14.09
C THR A 101 20.30 -17.38 13.49
N ASP A 102 20.64 -17.22 12.21
CA ASP A 102 21.77 -17.91 11.59
C ASP A 102 22.80 -16.88 11.09
N ASP A 103 24.00 -16.91 11.69
CA ASP A 103 25.20 -16.11 11.38
C ASP A 103 25.07 -14.56 11.35
N GLU A 104 25.95 -13.86 12.10
CA GLU A 104 26.00 -12.39 12.19
C GLU A 104 26.10 -11.67 10.82
N ASN A 105 26.64 -12.34 9.80
CA ASN A 105 26.76 -11.79 8.44
C ASN A 105 25.44 -11.85 7.65
N THR A 106 24.55 -12.79 7.99
CA THR A 106 23.19 -12.89 7.43
C THR A 106 22.33 -11.75 7.97
N ASP A 107 22.41 -11.46 9.27
CA ASP A 107 21.67 -10.37 9.92
C ASP A 107 21.93 -9.00 9.27
N ALA A 108 23.19 -8.71 8.92
CA ALA A 108 23.56 -7.45 8.28
C ALA A 108 23.00 -7.33 6.85
N GLN A 109 22.97 -8.45 6.12
CA GLN A 109 22.42 -8.50 4.77
C GLN A 109 20.89 -8.36 4.80
N GLU A 110 20.20 -9.09 5.67
CA GLU A 110 18.74 -9.01 5.85
C GLU A 110 18.31 -7.59 6.24
N MET A 111 19.03 -6.94 7.16
CA MET A 111 18.77 -5.56 7.54
C MET A 111 18.95 -4.59 6.36
N LEU A 112 19.96 -4.80 5.52
CA LEU A 112 20.19 -3.99 4.33
C LEU A 112 19.07 -4.19 3.29
N GLU A 113 18.61 -5.43 3.11
CA GLU A 113 17.51 -5.76 2.21
C GLU A 113 16.18 -5.15 2.68
N ASP A 114 15.86 -5.22 3.99
CA ASP A 114 14.69 -4.56 4.57
C ASP A 114 14.77 -3.03 4.40
N MET A 115 15.91 -2.42 4.72
CA MET A 115 16.14 -0.99 4.52
C MET A 115 15.91 -0.57 3.06
N LEU A 116 16.45 -1.31 2.10
CA LEU A 116 16.26 -1.03 0.66
C LEU A 116 14.80 -1.20 0.24
N ASN A 117 14.11 -2.23 0.71
CA ASN A 117 12.71 -2.48 0.39
C ASN A 117 11.80 -1.34 0.91
N ARG A 118 12.05 -0.86 2.13
CA ARG A 118 11.35 0.31 2.70
C ARG A 118 11.58 1.57 1.87
N GLN A 119 12.84 1.85 1.51
CA GLN A 119 13.16 3.02 0.68
C GLN A 119 12.51 2.92 -0.69
N LEU A 120 12.56 1.77 -1.35
CA LEU A 120 11.92 1.54 -2.64
C LEU A 120 10.40 1.73 -2.55
N THR A 121 9.77 1.17 -1.51
CA THR A 121 8.33 1.33 -1.23
C THR A 121 7.96 2.81 -1.16
N ARG A 122 8.67 3.60 -0.35
CA ARG A 122 8.37 5.03 -0.14
C ARG A 122 8.57 5.88 -1.39
N GLU A 123 9.58 5.57 -2.22
CA GLU A 123 9.82 6.28 -3.49
C GLU A 123 8.76 5.93 -4.53
N TYR A 124 8.30 4.67 -4.56
CA TYR A 124 7.21 4.24 -5.42
C TYR A 124 5.88 4.89 -5.03
N LEU A 125 5.58 4.98 -3.72
CA LEU A 125 4.41 5.70 -3.23
C LEU A 125 4.41 7.19 -3.62
N ASP A 126 5.57 7.83 -3.75
CA ASP A 126 5.65 9.20 -4.27
C ASP A 126 5.30 9.28 -5.76
N VAL A 127 5.71 8.29 -6.57
CA VAL A 127 5.30 8.20 -7.98
C VAL A 127 3.79 8.02 -8.07
N LEU A 128 3.20 7.16 -7.23
CA LEU A 128 1.75 6.98 -7.16
C LEU A 128 1.03 8.26 -6.73
N LYS A 129 1.56 9.01 -5.76
CA LYS A 129 1.02 10.31 -5.38
C LYS A 129 0.95 11.25 -6.59
N LEU A 130 2.04 11.37 -7.35
CA LEU A 130 2.08 12.23 -8.55
C LEU A 130 1.06 11.76 -9.59
N ALA A 131 0.99 10.46 -9.84
CA ALA A 131 0.05 9.88 -10.81
C ALA A 131 -1.41 10.09 -10.41
N LEU A 132 -1.75 10.00 -9.12
CA LEU A 132 -3.14 9.97 -8.64
C LEU A 132 -3.72 11.32 -8.28
N VAL A 133 -2.94 12.20 -7.66
CA VAL A 133 -3.44 13.47 -7.09
C VAL A 133 -2.64 14.68 -7.56
N GLY A 134 -1.61 14.46 -8.38
CA GLY A 134 -0.75 15.50 -8.92
C GLY A 134 0.31 15.99 -7.93
N GLY A 135 1.07 16.99 -8.40
CA GLY A 135 2.17 17.64 -7.68
C GLY A 135 3.14 18.29 -8.66
N SER A 136 3.72 19.44 -8.32
CA SER A 136 4.73 20.07 -9.18
C SER A 136 6.05 19.33 -9.07
N ALA A 137 6.74 19.13 -10.19
CA ALA A 137 8.13 18.65 -10.21
C ALA A 137 9.06 19.51 -9.32
N ALA A 138 8.70 20.78 -9.09
CA ALA A 138 9.45 21.71 -8.24
C ALA A 138 9.34 21.39 -6.73
N GLU A 139 8.22 20.84 -6.25
CA GLU A 139 8.04 20.45 -4.84
C GLU A 139 8.87 19.21 -4.45
N LEU A 140 9.52 18.57 -5.42
CA LEU A 140 10.31 17.34 -5.26
C LEU A 140 11.82 17.59 -5.28
N SER A 141 12.25 18.85 -5.44
CA SER A 141 13.66 19.25 -5.49
C SER A 141 14.29 19.49 -4.11
N SER A 142 13.54 19.31 -3.01
CA SER A 142 14.09 19.36 -1.65
C SER A 142 15.00 18.14 -1.40
N SER A 143 16.29 18.33 -1.70
CA SER A 143 17.38 17.45 -1.27
C SER A 143 17.43 17.38 0.27
N PRO A 144 17.82 16.24 0.89
CA PRO A 144 17.99 16.15 2.33
C PRO A 144 19.31 16.82 2.71
N ALA A 145 19.29 18.14 2.86
CA ALA A 145 20.39 18.88 3.47
C ALA A 145 19.78 19.84 4.49
N MET A 146 20.04 19.52 5.76
CA MET A 146 19.69 20.28 6.97
C MET A 146 18.25 20.10 7.45
N GLU A 147 18.05 19.05 8.26
CA GLU A 147 17.05 19.08 9.33
C GLU A 147 17.55 20.08 10.39
N GLU A 148 17.11 21.33 10.30
CA GLU A 148 17.14 22.22 11.45
C GLU A 148 15.95 23.19 11.40
N ASP A 149 15.17 23.08 12.47
CA ASP A 149 14.22 24.03 13.01
C ASP A 149 12.75 24.03 12.53
N CYS A 150 11.91 23.71 13.52
CA CYS A 150 10.48 23.90 13.65
C CYS A 150 9.88 24.98 12.74
N SER A 151 9.19 24.54 11.70
CA SER A 151 8.01 25.25 11.21
C SER A 151 6.87 24.25 11.12
N GLU A 152 5.76 24.61 11.76
CA GLU A 152 4.52 23.85 11.88
C GLU A 152 3.95 23.44 10.51
N LEU A 153 4.47 22.38 9.90
CA LEU A 153 3.82 21.68 8.81
C LEU A 153 2.62 20.96 9.40
N ARG A 154 1.47 21.63 9.43
CA ARG A 154 0.17 21.01 9.69
C ARG A 154 0.07 19.74 8.82
N PRO A 155 0.01 18.53 9.40
CA PRO A 155 -0.25 17.33 8.62
C PRO A 155 -1.76 17.29 8.36
N GLY A 156 -2.22 17.95 7.31
CA GLY A 156 -3.64 17.95 7.00
C GLY A 156 -4.01 18.75 5.76
N HIS A 157 -4.67 18.05 4.82
CA HIS A 157 -5.56 18.56 3.76
C HIS A 157 -5.03 18.75 2.33
N ALA A 158 -3.86 18.21 1.96
CA ALA A 158 -3.39 18.27 0.55
C ALA A 158 -3.32 16.89 -0.11
N ALA A 159 -4.49 16.38 -0.54
CA ALA A 159 -4.72 15.42 -1.64
C ALA A 159 -6.16 14.88 -1.60
N GLU A 160 -7.17 15.75 -1.63
CA GLU A 160 -8.57 15.31 -1.50
C GLU A 160 -9.24 14.93 -2.83
N VAL A 161 -8.59 15.17 -3.96
CA VAL A 161 -9.19 15.02 -5.29
C VAL A 161 -8.23 14.25 -6.20
N ILE A 162 -8.76 13.24 -6.88
CA ILE A 162 -8.04 12.51 -7.93
C ILE A 162 -7.81 13.46 -9.11
N SER A 163 -6.58 13.57 -9.60
CA SER A 163 -6.21 14.40 -10.76
C SER A 163 -6.79 13.83 -12.06
N GLU A 164 -6.73 14.59 -13.15
CA GLU A 164 -7.11 14.09 -14.48
C GLU A 164 -6.32 12.82 -14.83
N LEU A 165 -4.99 12.84 -14.75
CA LEU A 165 -4.16 11.65 -14.92
C LEU A 165 -4.58 10.51 -13.99
N GLY A 166 -4.88 10.81 -12.73
CA GLY A 166 -5.32 9.84 -11.75
C GLY A 166 -6.62 9.16 -12.16
N LEU A 167 -7.53 9.88 -12.81
CA LEU A 167 -8.72 9.27 -13.42
C LEU A 167 -8.31 8.27 -14.49
N HIS A 168 -7.46 8.64 -15.45
CA HIS A 168 -7.01 7.72 -16.51
C HIS A 168 -6.33 6.45 -15.93
N VAL A 169 -5.46 6.62 -14.92
CA VAL A 169 -4.81 5.52 -14.19
C VAL A 169 -5.82 4.61 -13.49
N LEU A 170 -6.90 5.14 -12.91
CA LEU A 170 -7.93 4.34 -12.25
C LEU A 170 -8.99 3.80 -13.22
N HIS A 171 -9.04 4.27 -14.47
CA HIS A 171 -9.92 3.72 -15.50
C HIS A 171 -9.30 2.53 -16.24
N CYS A 172 -7.97 2.47 -16.34
CA CYS A 172 -7.23 1.35 -16.89
C CYS A 172 -7.14 0.21 -15.85
N GLU A 173 -7.59 -0.99 -16.20
CA GLU A 173 -7.75 -2.11 -15.26
C GLU A 173 -6.41 -2.60 -14.65
N PRO A 174 -5.34 -2.85 -15.44
CA PRO A 174 -4.05 -3.28 -14.88
C PRO A 174 -3.48 -2.29 -13.86
N THR A 175 -3.57 -0.99 -14.15
CA THR A 175 -3.10 0.05 -13.23
C THR A 175 -4.00 0.19 -12.02
N CYS A 176 -5.32 0.25 -12.23
CA CYS A 176 -6.30 0.39 -11.16
C CYS A 176 -6.14 -0.70 -10.10
N GLN A 177 -6.04 -1.96 -10.53
CA GLN A 177 -5.88 -3.10 -9.63
C GLN A 177 -4.56 -3.02 -8.86
N ALA A 178 -3.44 -2.89 -9.56
CA ALA A 178 -2.12 -2.89 -8.95
C ALA A 178 -1.93 -1.72 -7.98
N VAL A 179 -2.36 -0.51 -8.35
CA VAL A 179 -2.27 0.68 -7.51
C VAL A 179 -3.13 0.54 -6.27
N THR A 180 -4.39 0.10 -6.42
CA THR A 180 -5.30 -0.06 -5.27
C THR A 180 -4.74 -1.08 -4.29
N LEU A 181 -4.34 -2.26 -4.76
CA LEU A 181 -3.80 -3.30 -3.88
C LEU A 181 -2.48 -2.86 -3.23
N CYS A 182 -1.60 -2.18 -3.96
CA CYS A 182 -0.36 -1.67 -3.38
C CYS A 182 -0.62 -0.65 -2.26
N LEU A 183 -1.55 0.29 -2.46
CA LEU A 183 -1.89 1.29 -1.44
C LEU A 183 -2.52 0.64 -0.21
N LEU A 184 -3.41 -0.32 -0.39
CA LEU A 184 -4.04 -1.06 0.71
C LEU A 184 -3.02 -1.89 1.48
N SER A 185 -2.13 -2.62 0.80
CA SER A 185 -1.05 -3.39 1.44
C SER A 185 -0.07 -2.48 2.19
N ALA A 186 0.29 -1.33 1.62
CA ALA A 186 1.22 -0.39 2.23
C ALA A 186 0.71 0.23 3.55
N LEU A 187 -0.60 0.18 3.83
CA LEU A 187 -1.14 0.57 5.15
C LEU A 187 -0.70 -0.37 6.27
N ALA A 188 -0.46 -1.65 5.94
CA ALA A 188 -0.25 -2.74 6.90
C ALA A 188 1.16 -3.37 6.80
N TRP A 189 1.92 -3.09 5.74
CA TRP A 189 3.36 -3.40 5.72
C TRP A 189 4.07 -2.74 6.89
N ASN A 190 5.09 -3.39 7.44
CA ASN A 190 5.77 -2.95 8.66
C ASN A 190 6.66 -1.70 8.42
N ASP A 191 6.19 -0.66 7.74
CA ASP A 191 6.83 0.64 7.49
C ASP A 191 5.88 1.80 7.81
N SER A 192 6.05 2.42 8.98
CA SER A 192 5.19 3.52 9.44
C SER A 192 5.13 4.71 8.48
N ASN A 193 6.26 5.07 7.84
CA ASN A 193 6.31 6.15 6.86
C ASN A 193 5.60 5.78 5.55
N GLY A 194 5.75 4.54 5.10
CA GLY A 194 5.01 3.99 3.96
C GLY A 194 3.50 4.02 4.22
N SER A 195 3.08 3.58 5.40
CA SER A 195 1.69 3.61 5.84
C SER A 195 1.11 5.03 5.88
N MET A 196 1.87 6.02 6.37
CA MET A 196 1.45 7.43 6.34
C MET A 196 1.26 7.96 4.90
N LYS A 197 2.20 7.66 3.99
CA LYS A 197 2.10 8.07 2.58
C LYS A 197 0.90 7.41 1.90
N ALA A 198 0.69 6.11 2.10
CA ALA A 198 -0.44 5.38 1.55
C ALA A 198 -1.77 5.89 2.12
N GLY A 199 -1.85 6.18 3.42
CA GLY A 199 -3.05 6.68 4.07
C GLY A 199 -3.60 7.97 3.46
N GLY A 200 -2.72 8.85 2.97
CA GLY A 200 -3.11 10.07 2.24
C GLY A 200 -3.72 9.82 0.85
N LEU A 201 -3.56 8.62 0.28
CA LEU A 201 -4.01 8.28 -1.08
C LEU A 201 -5.18 7.30 -1.10
N VAL A 202 -5.36 6.47 -0.06
CA VAL A 202 -6.39 5.42 -0.04
C VAL A 202 -7.81 6.00 -0.10
N ALA A 203 -8.11 7.04 0.69
CA ALA A 203 -9.45 7.64 0.72
C ALA A 203 -9.94 8.16 -0.66
N PRO A 204 -9.18 9.00 -1.39
CA PRO A 204 -9.62 9.48 -2.71
C PRO A 204 -9.71 8.34 -3.74
N VAL A 205 -8.80 7.35 -3.71
CA VAL A 205 -8.86 6.18 -4.61
C VAL A 205 -10.12 5.36 -4.35
N VAL A 206 -10.39 5.00 -3.08
CA VAL A 206 -11.60 4.23 -2.70
C VAL A 206 -12.88 4.98 -3.07
N ARG A 207 -12.91 6.30 -2.86
CA ARG A 207 -14.04 7.15 -3.28
C ARG A 207 -14.27 7.07 -4.80
N GLN A 208 -13.22 7.14 -5.59
CA GLN A 208 -13.30 7.03 -7.05
C GLN A 208 -13.77 5.64 -7.51
N LEU A 209 -13.33 4.56 -6.85
CA LEU A 209 -13.80 3.20 -7.14
C LEU A 209 -15.29 3.03 -6.84
N VAL A 210 -15.77 3.61 -5.73
CA VAL A 210 -17.19 3.62 -5.36
C VAL A 210 -18.04 4.44 -6.33
N GLN A 211 -17.52 5.57 -6.83
CA GLN A 211 -18.20 6.43 -7.80
C GLN A 211 -18.26 5.81 -9.21
N SER A 212 -17.19 5.12 -9.62
CA SER A 212 -17.10 4.45 -10.92
C SER A 212 -17.73 3.05 -10.95
N GLY A 213 -18.31 2.59 -9.85
CA GLY A 213 -18.95 1.26 -9.77
C GLY A 213 -17.98 0.08 -9.77
N ARG A 214 -16.67 0.33 -9.56
CA ARG A 214 -15.61 -0.70 -9.53
C ARG A 214 -15.39 -1.31 -8.14
N MET A 215 -16.04 -0.78 -7.11
CA MET A 215 -15.94 -1.31 -5.75
C MET A 215 -16.87 -2.52 -5.56
N SER A 216 -16.30 -3.66 -5.21
CA SER A 216 -17.02 -4.90 -4.84
C SER A 216 -17.16 -5.02 -3.32
N THR A 217 -18.08 -5.88 -2.86
CA THR A 217 -18.19 -6.22 -1.44
C THR A 217 -16.89 -6.79 -0.87
N VAL A 218 -16.19 -7.63 -1.65
CA VAL A 218 -14.92 -8.25 -1.21
C VAL A 218 -13.82 -7.19 -1.08
N LEU A 219 -13.72 -6.25 -2.01
CA LEU A 219 -12.76 -5.17 -1.92
C LEU A 219 -13.11 -4.18 -0.80
N ALA A 220 -14.39 -3.88 -0.56
CA ALA A 220 -14.84 -3.01 0.51
C ALA A 220 -14.52 -3.58 1.91
N THR A 221 -14.81 -4.87 2.11
CA THR A 221 -14.47 -5.60 3.34
C THR A 221 -12.96 -5.68 3.53
N HIS A 222 -12.20 -6.03 2.48
CA HIS A 222 -10.73 -6.05 2.53
C HIS A 222 -10.15 -4.67 2.87
N THR A 223 -10.69 -3.60 2.28
CA THR A 223 -10.29 -2.21 2.58
C THR A 223 -10.42 -1.90 4.07
N MET A 224 -11.54 -2.29 4.71
CA MET A 224 -11.70 -2.09 6.14
C MET A 224 -10.75 -2.98 6.95
N THR A 225 -10.57 -4.24 6.55
CA THR A 225 -9.62 -5.17 7.19
C THR A 225 -8.21 -4.61 7.23
N VAL A 226 -7.68 -4.12 6.11
CA VAL A 226 -6.30 -3.61 6.05
C VAL A 226 -6.10 -2.33 6.87
N VAL A 227 -7.14 -1.50 7.04
CA VAL A 227 -7.06 -0.32 7.93
C VAL A 227 -6.95 -0.75 9.39
N LEU A 228 -7.72 -1.76 9.80
CA LEU A 228 -7.62 -2.33 11.15
C LEU A 228 -6.25 -3.00 11.37
N GLN A 229 -5.73 -3.71 10.37
CA GLN A 229 -4.37 -4.25 10.40
C GLN A 229 -3.32 -3.14 10.51
N GLY A 230 -3.45 -2.05 9.74
CA GLY A 230 -2.56 -0.89 9.87
C GLY A 230 -2.60 -0.27 11.28
N LEU A 231 -3.79 -0.16 11.90
CA LEU A 231 -3.92 0.29 13.29
C LEU A 231 -3.25 -0.66 14.28
N GLN A 232 -3.27 -1.96 14.00
CA GLN A 232 -2.60 -2.95 14.82
C GLN A 232 -1.06 -2.86 14.70
N VAL A 233 -0.55 -2.67 13.48
CA VAL A 233 0.90 -2.64 13.20
C VAL A 233 1.54 -1.30 13.59
N HIS A 234 0.82 -0.18 13.46
CA HIS A 234 1.37 1.17 13.64
C HIS A 234 0.68 2.01 14.71
N GLY A 235 -0.35 1.50 15.38
CA GLY A 235 -1.14 2.25 16.36
C GLY A 235 -0.36 2.73 17.59
N GLN A 236 0.84 2.19 17.83
CA GLN A 236 1.78 2.66 18.84
C GLN A 236 2.39 4.03 18.51
N HIS A 237 2.37 4.46 17.25
CA HIS A 237 2.86 5.76 16.82
C HIS A 237 1.69 6.75 16.71
N ASP A 238 1.70 7.82 17.50
CA ASP A 238 0.59 8.79 17.56
C ASP A 238 0.19 9.37 16.20
N ALA A 239 1.17 9.66 15.33
CA ALA A 239 0.92 10.17 13.98
C ALA A 239 0.16 9.15 13.10
N ASN A 240 0.65 7.91 13.05
CA ASN A 240 0.01 6.83 12.31
C ASN A 240 -1.37 6.51 12.88
N GLN A 241 -1.49 6.36 14.20
CA GLN A 241 -2.77 6.14 14.86
C GLN A 241 -3.77 7.25 14.51
N GLY A 242 -3.36 8.51 14.64
CA GLY A 242 -4.19 9.67 14.32
C GLY A 242 -4.70 9.67 12.88
N SER A 243 -3.83 9.32 11.92
CA SER A 243 -4.12 9.23 10.48
C SER A 243 -5.02 8.04 10.14
N LEU A 244 -4.69 6.85 10.63
CA LEU A 244 -5.44 5.63 10.37
C LEU A 244 -6.84 5.65 11.01
N LEU A 245 -7.01 6.27 12.18
CA LEU A 245 -8.32 6.51 12.76
C LEU A 245 -9.18 7.44 11.90
N MET A 246 -8.59 8.50 11.32
CA MET A 246 -9.30 9.37 10.38
C MET A 246 -9.72 8.61 9.14
N LEU A 247 -8.79 7.87 8.54
CA LEU A 247 -9.01 7.08 7.34
C LEU A 247 -10.09 6.02 7.57
N GLY A 248 -9.99 5.22 8.64
CA GLY A 248 -10.97 4.20 8.98
C GLY A 248 -12.37 4.76 9.21
N THR A 249 -12.46 5.90 9.90
CA THR A 249 -13.74 6.59 10.11
C THR A 249 -14.35 7.03 8.77
N GLN A 250 -13.56 7.63 7.88
CA GLN A 250 -14.00 8.11 6.57
C GLN A 250 -14.42 6.97 5.64
N LEU A 251 -13.64 5.88 5.61
CA LEU A 251 -13.93 4.71 4.78
C LEU A 251 -15.13 3.93 5.30
N TYR A 252 -15.31 3.84 6.62
CA TYR A 252 -16.50 3.19 7.18
C TYR A 252 -17.76 3.98 6.81
N GLU A 253 -17.76 5.30 6.97
CA GLU A 253 -18.86 6.16 6.54
C GLU A 253 -19.16 6.05 5.03
N LEU A 254 -18.13 5.95 4.19
CA LEU A 254 -18.28 5.82 2.74
C LEU A 254 -18.80 4.45 2.28
N LEU A 255 -18.29 3.37 2.89
CA LEU A 255 -18.54 2.00 2.43
C LEU A 255 -19.77 1.38 3.09
N ARG A 256 -19.98 1.60 4.40
CA ARG A 256 -21.03 0.94 5.19
C ARG A 256 -22.46 1.08 4.64
N PRO A 257 -22.87 2.23 4.06
CA PRO A 257 -24.21 2.36 3.46
C PRO A 257 -24.42 1.51 2.19
N LYS A 258 -23.34 1.17 1.48
CA LYS A 258 -23.38 0.41 0.21
C LYS A 258 -22.99 -1.06 0.38
N TYR A 259 -22.17 -1.36 1.38
CA TYR A 259 -21.61 -2.69 1.62
C TYR A 259 -21.82 -3.06 3.10
N PRO A 260 -22.97 -3.63 3.47
CA PRO A 260 -23.30 -3.98 4.85
C PRO A 260 -22.31 -4.93 5.53
N GLU A 261 -21.65 -5.78 4.76
CA GLU A 261 -20.66 -6.76 5.20
C GLU A 261 -19.44 -6.12 5.87
N VAL A 262 -19.20 -4.82 5.64
CA VAL A 262 -18.14 -4.06 6.32
C VAL A 262 -18.37 -4.04 7.85
N LEU A 263 -19.61 -4.13 8.33
CA LEU A 263 -19.89 -4.27 9.76
C LEU A 263 -19.35 -5.59 10.33
N GLU A 264 -19.41 -6.68 9.55
CA GLU A 264 -18.89 -7.98 9.97
C GLU A 264 -17.39 -7.97 10.18
N VAL A 265 -16.67 -7.06 9.50
CA VAL A 265 -15.24 -6.83 9.73
C VAL A 265 -15.00 -6.20 11.11
N LEU A 266 -15.77 -5.18 11.49
CA LEU A 266 -15.65 -4.54 12.81
C LEU A 266 -16.05 -5.48 13.97
N LYS A 267 -17.02 -6.37 13.75
CA LYS A 267 -17.41 -7.39 14.74
C LYS A 267 -16.30 -8.39 15.06
N GLN A 268 -15.30 -8.51 14.20
CA GLN A 268 -14.15 -9.40 14.40
C GLN A 268 -13.05 -8.80 15.28
N ILE A 269 -13.20 -7.53 15.69
CA ILE A 269 -12.28 -6.89 16.64
C ILE A 269 -12.40 -7.60 18.01
N PRO A 270 -11.30 -8.08 18.61
CA PRO A 270 -11.29 -8.71 19.92
C PRO A 270 -11.85 -7.78 20.98
N GLU A 271 -12.68 -8.34 21.87
CA GLU A 271 -13.25 -7.60 23.01
C GLU A 271 -14.06 -6.35 22.60
N VAL A 272 -14.55 -6.29 21.35
CA VAL A 272 -15.37 -5.18 20.89
C VAL A 272 -16.68 -5.12 21.66
N ASN A 273 -16.98 -3.95 22.22
CA ASN A 273 -18.24 -3.74 22.92
C ASN A 273 -19.39 -3.63 21.90
N PRO A 274 -20.38 -4.54 21.92
CA PRO A 274 -21.45 -4.56 20.93
C PRO A 274 -22.33 -3.30 20.96
N LEU A 275 -22.52 -2.68 22.14
CA LEU A 275 -23.31 -1.46 22.29
C LEU A 275 -22.58 -0.25 21.70
N ASP A 276 -21.26 -0.17 21.86
CA ASP A 276 -20.46 0.90 21.27
C ASP A 276 -20.37 0.76 19.75
N LEU A 277 -20.23 -0.47 19.25
CA LEU A 277 -20.28 -0.76 17.81
C LEU A 277 -21.65 -0.41 17.22
N GLN A 278 -22.74 -0.78 17.88
CA GLN A 278 -24.09 -0.41 17.43
C GLN A 278 -24.27 1.11 17.38
N LYS A 279 -23.83 1.84 18.41
CA LYS A 279 -23.89 3.32 18.43
C LYS A 279 -23.11 3.96 17.30
N LEU A 280 -21.90 3.44 17.01
CA LEU A 280 -21.12 3.88 15.86
C LEU A 280 -21.90 3.62 14.56
N ASP A 281 -22.41 2.40 14.36
CA ASP A 281 -23.09 1.98 13.13
C ASP A 281 -24.33 2.85 12.85
N GLU A 282 -25.19 3.02 13.86
CA GLU A 282 -26.37 3.89 13.77
C GLU A 282 -26.00 5.35 13.44
N ARG A 283 -24.89 5.85 13.99
CA ARG A 283 -24.43 7.21 13.73
C ARG A 283 -23.81 7.37 12.34
N MET A 284 -23.24 6.31 11.78
CA MET A 284 -22.64 6.32 10.45
C MET A 284 -23.68 6.19 9.33
N LEU A 285 -24.83 5.58 9.62
CA LEU A 285 -25.96 5.46 8.70
C LEU A 285 -26.89 6.68 8.68
N LYS A 286 -26.84 7.54 9.71
CA LYS A 286 -27.53 8.84 9.72
C LYS A 286 -26.86 9.80 8.73
N GLU A 287 -27.65 10.62 8.06
CA GLU A 287 -27.29 11.48 6.91
C GLU A 287 -25.79 11.68 6.70
N ALA A 288 -25.28 11.10 5.60
CA ALA A 288 -23.89 11.22 5.20
C ALA A 288 -23.50 12.70 5.12
N GLN A 289 -22.39 13.08 5.77
CA GLN A 289 -21.91 14.45 5.63
C GLN A 289 -21.56 14.72 4.17
N LYS A 290 -22.08 15.81 3.61
CA LYS A 290 -21.62 16.33 2.33
C LYS A 290 -20.21 16.90 2.52
N GLY A 291 -19.19 16.14 2.15
CA GLY A 291 -17.78 16.58 2.15
C GLY A 291 -16.82 15.55 2.71
N ASN A 292 -15.54 15.93 2.81
CA ASN A 292 -14.45 15.06 3.26
C ASN A 292 -14.09 15.21 4.74
N LYS A 293 -14.76 16.13 5.45
CA LYS A 293 -14.46 16.42 6.86
C LYS A 293 -15.01 15.31 7.73
N VAL A 294 -14.13 14.63 8.47
CA VAL A 294 -14.57 13.65 9.48
C VAL A 294 -15.01 14.40 10.74
N GLU A 295 -16.20 14.09 11.23
CA GLU A 295 -16.67 14.62 12.50
C GLU A 295 -15.81 14.08 13.65
N LYS A 296 -15.28 14.96 14.51
CA LYS A 296 -14.43 14.57 15.66
C LYS A 296 -15.10 13.47 16.50
N ALA A 297 -16.40 13.57 16.73
CA ALA A 297 -17.13 12.59 17.52
C ALA A 297 -17.27 11.22 16.82
N LYS A 298 -17.37 11.18 15.47
CA LYS A 298 -17.30 9.93 14.70
C LYS A 298 -15.95 9.24 14.87
N LYS A 299 -14.87 10.02 14.79
CA LYS A 299 -13.51 9.54 15.02
C LYS A 299 -13.32 8.97 16.44
N GLU A 300 -13.83 9.65 17.47
CA GLU A 300 -13.70 9.18 18.85
C GLU A 300 -14.46 7.87 19.11
N MET A 301 -15.66 7.68 18.52
CA MET A 301 -16.36 6.39 18.62
C MET A 301 -15.63 5.29 17.86
N PHE A 302 -15.08 5.59 16.68
CA PHE A 302 -14.25 4.64 15.93
C PHE A 302 -13.00 4.25 16.74
N LYS A 303 -12.30 5.24 17.33
CA LYS A 303 -11.17 5.01 18.23
C LYS A 303 -11.54 4.11 19.40
N LYS A 304 -12.70 4.34 20.02
CA LYS A 304 -13.17 3.52 21.15
C LYS A 304 -13.31 2.05 20.76
N ILE A 305 -13.88 1.73 19.59
CA ILE A 305 -14.05 0.34 19.15
C ILE A 305 -12.75 -0.32 18.68
N THR A 306 -11.78 0.46 18.18
CA THR A 306 -10.49 -0.07 17.69
C THR A 306 -9.38 -0.07 18.72
N THR A 307 -9.59 0.54 19.89
CA THR A 307 -8.59 0.57 20.99
C THR A 307 -8.06 -0.83 21.37
N PRO A 308 -8.88 -1.91 21.39
CA PRO A 308 -8.38 -3.25 21.67
C PRO A 308 -7.34 -3.78 20.68
N LEU A 309 -7.20 -3.18 19.50
CA LEU A 309 -6.20 -3.60 18.50
C LEU A 309 -4.77 -3.23 18.90
N HIS A 310 -4.59 -2.26 19.80
CA HIS A 310 -3.26 -1.82 20.20
C HIS A 310 -2.55 -2.92 20.99
N GLY A 311 -1.36 -3.34 20.52
CA GLY A 311 -0.53 -4.32 21.22
C GLY A 311 -0.95 -5.79 21.02
N LEU A 312 -1.87 -6.09 20.08
CA LEU A 312 -2.17 -7.46 19.69
C LEU A 312 -1.21 -7.96 18.61
N ASN A 313 -0.83 -9.24 18.66
CA ASN A 313 -0.06 -9.88 17.59
C ASN A 313 -0.92 -10.01 16.31
N ILE A 314 -0.34 -9.71 15.13
CA ILE A 314 -1.02 -9.70 13.81
C ILE A 314 -1.84 -11.00 13.59
N GLY A 315 -1.31 -12.15 14.03
CA GLY A 315 -1.98 -13.44 13.93
C GLY A 315 -3.20 -13.67 14.84
N GLN A 316 -3.59 -12.73 15.71
CA GLN A 316 -4.78 -12.85 16.57
C GLN A 316 -6.04 -12.25 15.93
N LEU A 317 -5.88 -11.39 14.94
CA LEU A 317 -6.97 -10.83 14.13
C LEU A 317 -7.15 -11.71 12.88
N PHE A 318 -8.38 -12.13 12.56
CA PHE A 318 -8.71 -12.87 11.33
C PHE A 318 -8.18 -14.31 11.16
N ARG A 319 -7.60 -14.96 12.19
CA ARG A 319 -7.40 -16.43 12.15
C ARG A 319 -8.75 -17.15 12.19
N ARG A 320 -9.01 -18.06 11.23
CA ARG A 320 -9.89 -19.21 11.51
C ARG A 320 -9.34 -19.87 12.76
N LYS A 321 -10.15 -19.99 13.82
CA LYS A 321 -9.75 -20.65 15.07
C LYS A 321 -9.15 -22.03 14.74
N ALA A 322 -7.83 -22.11 14.66
CA ALA A 322 -7.13 -23.38 14.75
C ALA A 322 -7.31 -23.81 16.20
N SER A 323 -8.27 -24.70 16.45
CA SER A 323 -8.32 -25.47 17.68
C SER A 323 -7.02 -26.26 17.72
N ILE A 324 -6.03 -25.76 18.44
CA ILE A 324 -4.96 -26.61 18.92
C ILE A 324 -5.65 -27.50 19.96
N ARG A 325 -6.11 -28.69 19.52
CA ARG A 325 -6.35 -29.78 20.47
C ARG A 325 -5.07 -29.92 21.27
N GLU A 326 -5.18 -29.83 22.59
CA GLU A 326 -4.06 -30.03 23.50
C GLU A 326 -3.32 -31.29 23.08
N LEU A 327 -2.16 -31.11 22.45
CA LEU A 327 -1.29 -32.23 22.14
C LEU A 327 -0.69 -32.67 23.48
N PRO A 328 -0.75 -33.98 23.82
CA PRO A 328 -0.12 -34.50 25.02
C PRO A 328 1.35 -34.09 25.04
N ARG A 329 1.83 -33.62 26.20
CA ARG A 329 3.24 -33.28 26.39
C ARG A 329 4.09 -34.50 26.04
N THR A 330 4.95 -34.37 25.04
CA THR A 330 5.94 -35.39 24.72
C THR A 330 7.09 -35.28 25.72
N ASP A 331 7.22 -36.30 26.58
CA ASP A 331 8.39 -36.44 27.45
C ASP A 331 9.66 -36.56 26.59
N SER A 332 10.51 -35.53 26.64
CA SER A 332 11.78 -35.53 25.92
C SER A 332 12.79 -36.40 26.64
N ASN A 333 12.83 -37.69 26.30
CA ASN A 333 13.92 -38.58 26.66
C ASN A 333 14.88 -38.73 25.45
N SER A 334 16.00 -38.03 25.52
CA SER A 334 17.34 -38.42 25.05
C SER A 334 17.46 -39.35 23.81
N LYS A 335 17.90 -38.81 22.66
CA LYS A 335 19.18 -39.14 21.99
C LYS A 335 19.26 -38.61 20.55
N LYS A 336 20.45 -38.10 20.22
CA LYS A 336 20.92 -37.72 18.88
C LYS A 336 20.73 -38.85 17.84
N ALA A 337 20.26 -38.51 16.65
CA ALA A 337 20.62 -39.20 15.40
C ALA A 337 20.52 -38.25 14.19
N LYS A 338 21.51 -38.37 13.30
CA LYS A 338 21.75 -37.58 12.08
C LYS A 338 20.83 -38.00 10.91
N ASN A 339 20.60 -37.02 10.02
CA ASN A 339 20.34 -37.10 8.57
C ASN A 339 19.10 -37.86 8.05
N GLN A 340 18.17 -37.14 7.41
CA GLN A 340 17.96 -37.13 5.94
C GLN A 340 16.69 -36.33 5.59
N ALA A 341 16.81 -35.36 4.68
CA ALA A 341 15.68 -34.66 4.10
C ALA A 341 15.09 -35.48 2.94
N ILE A 342 13.78 -35.72 2.99
CA ILE A 342 12.95 -36.24 1.89
C ILE A 342 12.08 -35.09 1.41
N ILE A 343 12.08 -34.88 0.10
CA ILE A 343 11.36 -33.84 -0.65
C ILE A 343 9.84 -34.05 -0.56
N GLY A 344 9.06 -32.97 -0.44
CA GLY A 344 7.60 -33.00 -0.62
C GLY A 344 7.02 -31.60 -0.87
N ASN A 345 6.63 -31.36 -2.13
CA ASN A 345 5.93 -30.17 -2.61
C ASN A 345 4.65 -29.85 -1.80
N GLY A 346 4.45 -28.57 -1.51
CA GLY A 346 3.18 -28.01 -1.06
C GLY A 346 2.95 -26.66 -1.72
N THR A 347 2.26 -26.67 -2.87
CA THR A 347 1.72 -25.48 -3.53
C THR A 347 0.69 -24.82 -2.64
N THR A 348 0.90 -23.56 -2.25
CA THR A 348 -0.08 -22.75 -1.53
C THR A 348 -0.95 -21.97 -2.52
N GLU A 349 -2.22 -22.36 -2.61
CA GLU A 349 -3.30 -21.78 -3.42
C GLU A 349 -3.75 -20.36 -2.99
N ASN A 350 -2.86 -19.49 -2.51
CA ASN A 350 -3.26 -18.16 -2.02
C ASN A 350 -3.14 -17.04 -3.07
N ASP A 351 -2.49 -17.27 -4.21
CA ASP A 351 -2.32 -16.24 -5.24
C ASP A 351 -3.60 -15.93 -6.03
N ALA A 352 -4.56 -16.88 -6.08
CA ALA A 352 -5.77 -16.72 -6.88
C ALA A 352 -6.84 -15.80 -6.23
N ILE A 353 -6.73 -15.50 -4.94
CA ILE A 353 -7.77 -14.76 -4.20
C ILE A 353 -7.60 -13.24 -4.37
N LEU A 354 -6.37 -12.73 -4.47
CA LEU A 354 -6.11 -11.30 -4.64
C LEU A 354 -6.47 -10.80 -6.06
N VAL A 355 -6.39 -11.68 -7.07
CA VAL A 355 -6.71 -11.33 -8.47
C VAL A 355 -8.21 -11.22 -8.71
N ASN A 356 -9.05 -11.83 -7.87
CA ASN A 356 -10.51 -11.86 -8.06
C ASN A 356 -11.28 -10.71 -7.37
N LEU A 357 -10.59 -9.77 -6.70
CA LEU A 357 -11.23 -8.69 -5.94
C LEU A 357 -11.98 -7.66 -6.81
N PHE A 358 -11.68 -7.59 -8.11
CA PHE A 358 -12.25 -6.63 -9.06
C PHE A 358 -13.39 -7.20 -9.93
N LYS A 359 -13.75 -8.49 -9.76
CA LYS A 359 -14.86 -9.06 -10.52
C LYS A 359 -16.19 -8.64 -9.89
N VAL A 360 -16.92 -7.79 -10.61
CA VAL A 360 -18.35 -7.55 -10.35
C VAL A 360 -19.07 -8.87 -10.64
N THR A 361 -19.82 -9.37 -9.67
CA THR A 361 -20.83 -10.42 -9.91
C THR A 361 -22.17 -9.77 -10.14
#